data_AF-A0A5N3P8L6-F1
#
_entry.id   AF-A0A5N3P8L6-F1
#
_cell.length_a   1.000
_cell.length_b   1.000
_cell.length_c   1.000
_cell.angle_alpha   90.00
_cell.angle_beta   90.00
_cell.angle_gamma   90.00
#
_symmetry.space_group_name_H-M   'P 1'
#
loop_
_entity.id
_entity.type
_entity.pdbx_description
1 polymer ?
#
loop_
_entity_poly.entity_id
_entity_poly.type
_entity_poly.pdbx_seq_one_letter_code
_entity_poly.pdbx_strand_id
1 'polypeptide(L)'
;MRETSLREIHAACVRMIRADYGGDDQSHTRDGTQIAFRDKLGIRDFPAGNEMPFEAAWSPDGAVCVARARISELLTLGELASPIRILPTP
;
A
#
# COMPACT_ATOMS: atom_id res chain seq x y z
N MET A 1 19.18 -10.81 11.33
CA MET A 1 17.86 -10.14 11.21
C MET A 1 18.10 -8.63 11.19
N ARG A 2 17.58 -7.90 10.21
CA ARG A 2 17.65 -6.42 10.21
C ARG A 2 16.64 -5.90 11.23
N GLU A 3 17.10 -5.16 12.22
CA GLU A 3 16.23 -4.38 13.10
C GLU A 3 15.52 -3.33 12.25
N THR A 4 14.19 -3.29 12.29
CA THR A 4 13.41 -2.27 11.57
C THR A 4 13.02 -1.21 12.55
N SER A 5 13.38 0.05 12.27
CA SER A 5 13.05 1.18 13.13
C SER A 5 11.54 1.47 13.11
N LEU A 6 11.02 2.07 14.19
CA LEU A 6 9.63 2.55 14.22
C LEU A 6 9.35 3.58 13.11
N ARG A 7 10.36 4.34 12.70
CA ARG A 7 10.28 5.28 11.57
C ARG A 7 9.95 4.56 10.27
N GLU A 8 10.63 3.45 9.99
CA GLU A 8 10.41 2.64 8.79
C GLU A 8 9.03 1.97 8.81
N ILE A 9 8.61 1.43 9.96
CA ILE A 9 7.26 0.89 10.13
C ILE A 9 6.21 1.96 9.86
N HIS A 10 6.37 3.14 10.47
CA HIS A 10 5.46 4.25 10.27
C HIS A 10 5.39 4.68 8.80
N ALA A 11 6.53 4.77 8.11
CA ALA A 11 6.57 5.09 6.68
C ALA A 11 5.84 4.05 5.81
N ALA A 12 5.99 2.75 6.13
CA ALA A 12 5.25 1.68 5.46
C ALA A 12 3.74 1.77 5.72
N CYS A 13 3.33 2.04 6.96
CA CYS A 13 1.93 2.23 7.32
C CYS A 13 1.31 3.43 6.59
N VAL A 14 2.01 4.56 6.49
CA VAL A 14 1.53 5.75 5.77
C VAL A 14 1.33 5.44 4.28
N ARG A 15 2.29 4.75 3.65
CA ARG A 15 2.18 4.32 2.24
C ARG A 15 1.01 3.37 2.02
N MET A 16 0.81 2.41 2.93
CA MET A 16 -0.33 1.49 2.91
C MET A 16 -1.67 2.22 3.00
N ILE A 17 -1.81 3.17 3.93
CA ILE A 17 -3.06 3.95 4.06
C ILE A 17 -3.34 4.72 2.78
N ARG A 18 -2.31 5.32 2.16
CA ARG A 18 -2.42 6.12 0.93
C ARG A 18 -2.57 5.30 -0.34
N ALA A 19 -2.41 3.98 -0.28
CA ALA A 19 -2.20 3.13 -1.46
C ALA A 19 -1.08 3.70 -2.37
N ASP A 20 0.00 4.17 -1.75
CA ASP A 20 1.21 4.59 -2.44
C ASP A 20 2.04 3.35 -2.78
N TYR A 21 1.70 2.76 -3.92
CA TYR A 21 2.35 1.54 -4.41
C TYR A 21 3.78 1.78 -4.87
N GLY A 22 4.06 2.95 -5.45
CA GLY A 22 5.38 3.30 -5.98
C GLY A 22 6.35 3.84 -4.94
N GLY A 23 5.85 4.24 -3.77
CA GLY A 23 6.63 4.86 -2.72
C GLY A 23 7.09 6.29 -3.04
N ASP A 24 6.47 6.92 -4.03
CA ASP A 24 6.78 8.25 -4.56
C ASP A 24 5.76 9.32 -4.12
N ASP A 25 5.04 9.04 -3.04
CA ASP A 25 4.06 9.91 -2.39
C ASP A 25 2.80 10.19 -3.23
N GLN A 26 2.58 9.42 -4.30
CA GLN A 26 1.32 9.45 -5.05
C GLN A 26 0.28 8.52 -4.40
N SER A 27 -0.85 9.11 -4.00
CA SER A 27 -1.93 8.39 -3.37
C SER A 27 -2.92 7.84 -4.39
N HIS A 28 -3.28 6.56 -4.26
CA HIS A 28 -4.30 5.89 -5.07
C HIS A 28 -5.47 5.41 -4.19
N THR A 29 -5.85 6.24 -3.22
CA THR A 29 -6.98 6.01 -2.32
C THR A 29 -7.91 7.23 -2.31
N ARG A 30 -9.06 7.11 -1.64
CA ARG A 30 -9.98 8.20 -1.35
C ARG A 30 -10.42 8.14 0.10
N ASP A 31 -10.82 9.27 0.66
CA ASP A 31 -11.37 9.33 2.01
C ASP A 31 -12.59 8.41 2.14
N GLY A 32 -12.70 7.74 3.31
CA GLY A 32 -13.76 6.76 3.57
C GLY A 32 -13.52 5.38 2.97
N THR A 33 -12.44 5.17 2.21
CA THR A 33 -12.08 3.82 1.72
C THR A 33 -11.71 2.91 2.88
N GLN A 34 -12.45 1.83 3.05
CA GLN A 34 -12.17 0.84 4.09
C GLN A 34 -10.87 0.09 3.80
N ILE A 35 -10.11 -0.18 4.85
CA ILE A 35 -8.87 -0.97 4.79
C ILE A 35 -8.84 -1.96 5.94
N ALA A 36 -8.32 -3.15 5.67
CA ALA A 36 -7.91 -4.11 6.69
C ALA A 36 -6.40 -4.32 6.55
N PHE A 37 -5.66 -4.17 7.64
CA PHE A 37 -4.21 -4.32 7.63
C PHE A 37 -3.70 -4.99 8.89
N ARG A 38 -2.52 -5.59 8.76
CA ARG A 38 -1.70 -6.10 9.85
C ARG A 38 -0.30 -5.52 9.74
N ASP A 39 0.40 -5.43 10.87
CA ASP A 39 1.81 -5.06 10.88
C ASP A 39 2.71 -6.24 11.27
N LYS A 40 4.00 -6.10 10.98
CA LYS A 40 4.99 -7.14 11.26
C LYS A 40 5.48 -7.17 12.71
N LEU A 41 5.17 -6.15 13.50
CA LEU A 41 5.46 -6.09 14.93
C LEU A 41 4.39 -6.82 15.77
N GLY A 42 3.26 -7.19 15.16
CA GLY A 42 2.16 -7.87 15.82
C GLY A 42 1.29 -6.94 16.68
N ILE A 43 1.39 -5.63 16.50
CA ILE A 43 0.58 -4.65 17.25
C ILE A 43 -0.87 -4.66 16.75
N ARG A 44 -1.04 -4.80 15.44
CA ARG A 44 -2.31 -4.96 14.75
C ARG A 44 -2.26 -6.20 13.88
N ASP A 45 -3.30 -7.00 13.99
CA ASP A 45 -3.62 -8.08 13.05
C ASP A 45 -4.88 -7.73 12.25
N PHE A 46 -5.18 -8.54 11.24
CA PHE A 46 -6.43 -8.39 10.50
C PHE A 46 -7.65 -8.52 11.43
N PRO A 47 -8.73 -7.76 11.17
CA PRO A 47 -9.99 -7.95 11.88
C PRO A 47 -10.49 -9.39 11.77
N ALA A 48 -11.10 -9.91 12.84
CA ALA A 48 -11.77 -11.21 12.79
C ALA A 48 -12.88 -11.20 11.73
N GLY A 49 -12.95 -12.25 10.92
CA GLY A 49 -13.90 -12.31 9.81
C GLY A 49 -13.59 -11.36 8.65
N ASN A 50 -12.35 -10.89 8.51
CA ASN A 50 -11.94 -10.11 7.35
C ASN A 50 -12.07 -10.92 6.05
N GLU A 51 -13.04 -10.57 5.22
CA GLU A 51 -13.25 -11.15 3.88
C GLU A 51 -12.62 -10.31 2.78
N MET A 52 -11.98 -9.17 3.10
CA MET A 52 -11.33 -8.34 2.11
C MET A 52 -10.19 -9.12 1.46
N PRO A 53 -10.16 -9.20 0.12
CA PRO A 53 -9.11 -9.93 -0.56
C PRO A 53 -7.78 -9.19 -0.42
N PHE A 54 -6.67 -9.93 -0.41
CA PHE A 54 -5.34 -9.32 -0.29
C PHE A 54 -5.11 -8.29 -1.39
N GLU A 55 -4.67 -7.10 -0.98
CA GLU A 55 -4.36 -5.97 -1.84
C GLU A 55 -2.87 -5.95 -2.20
N ALA A 56 -2.04 -5.68 -1.19
CA ALA A 56 -0.61 -5.47 -1.33
C ALA A 56 0.10 -5.57 0.05
N ALA A 57 1.43 -5.59 0.03
CA ALA A 57 2.28 -5.44 1.20
C ALA A 57 3.25 -4.28 0.98
N TRP A 58 3.59 -3.55 2.05
CA TRP A 58 4.38 -2.32 1.97
C TRP A 58 5.66 -2.37 2.80
N SER A 59 6.69 -1.75 2.25
CA SER A 59 7.93 -1.36 2.94
C SER A 59 7.97 0.18 3.09
N PRO A 60 9.03 0.72 3.72
CA PRO A 60 9.25 2.16 3.76
C PRO A 60 9.43 2.79 2.37
N ASP A 61 9.73 2.00 1.34
CA ASP A 61 10.08 2.46 0.00
C ASP A 61 8.94 2.26 -1.02
N GLY A 62 7.80 1.72 -0.61
CA GLY A 62 6.67 1.42 -1.51
C GLY A 62 6.09 0.03 -1.31
N ALA A 63 5.25 -0.41 -2.24
CA ALA A 63 4.72 -1.76 -2.22
C ALA A 63 5.80 -2.77 -2.64
N VAL A 64 5.94 -3.85 -1.87
CA VAL A 64 6.85 -4.97 -2.16
C VAL A 64 6.15 -6.13 -2.85
N CYS A 65 4.81 -6.13 -2.82
CA CYS A 65 3.95 -7.08 -3.52
C CYS A 65 2.61 -6.42 -3.73
N VAL A 66 2.00 -6.61 -4.92
CA VAL A 66 0.66 -6.10 -5.23
C VAL A 66 -0.12 -7.18 -5.97
N ALA A 67 -1.25 -7.59 -5.40
CA ALA A 67 -2.18 -8.53 -6.01
C ALA A 67 -3.32 -7.81 -6.74
N ARG A 68 -3.69 -6.61 -6.27
CA ARG A 68 -4.68 -5.74 -6.90
C ARG A 68 -4.49 -4.30 -6.46
N ALA A 69 -4.91 -3.37 -7.32
CA ALA A 69 -5.12 -2.00 -6.91
C ALA A 69 -6.39 -1.89 -6.06
N ARG A 70 -6.36 -0.98 -5.08
CA ARG A 70 -7.48 -0.73 -4.16
C ARG A 70 -8.69 -0.13 -4.88
N ILE A 71 -8.43 0.87 -5.72
CA ILE A 71 -9.43 1.61 -6.48
C ILE A 71 -8.99 1.56 -7.94
N SER A 72 -9.57 0.63 -8.70
CA SER A 72 -9.20 0.39 -10.11
C SER A 72 -9.44 1.60 -11.01
N GLU A 73 -10.28 2.55 -10.61
CA GLU A 73 -10.51 3.79 -11.36
C GLU A 73 -9.37 4.81 -11.19
N LEU A 74 -8.53 4.68 -10.17
CA LEU A 74 -7.37 5.56 -9.94
C LEU A 74 -6.09 4.97 -10.51
N LEU A 75 -5.94 3.65 -10.45
CA LEU A 75 -4.79 2.94 -10.97
C LEU A 75 -5.17 1.48 -11.20
N THR A 76 -4.88 0.96 -12.38
CA THR A 76 -5.01 -0.46 -12.68
C THR A 76 -3.71 -1.21 -12.33
N LEU A 77 -3.81 -2.52 -12.12
CA LEU A 77 -2.63 -3.35 -11.90
C LEU A 77 -1.68 -3.34 -13.13
N GLY A 78 -2.23 -3.22 -14.33
CA GLY A 78 -1.44 -3.11 -15.57
C GLY A 78 -0.65 -1.81 -15.65
N GLU A 79 -1.26 -0.68 -15.30
CA GLU A 79 -0.56 0.61 -15.22
C GLU A 79 0.53 0.60 -14.15
N LEU A 80 0.27 -0.01 -12.99
CA LEU A 80 1.27 -0.15 -11.94
C LEU A 80 2.45 -1.03 -12.35
N ALA A 81 2.21 -2.09 -13.11
CA ALA A 81 3.25 -2.98 -13.62
C ALA A 81 4.02 -2.39 -14.82
N SER A 82 3.54 -1.28 -15.39
CA SER A 82 4.18 -0.65 -16.52
C SER A 82 5.57 -0.10 -16.13
N PRO A 83 6.64 -0.45 -16.89
CA PRO A 83 7.96 0.11 -16.65
C PRO A 83 8.04 1.61 -17.00
N ILE A 84 7.07 2.12 -17.77
CA ILE A 84 6.94 3.53 -18.10
C ILE A 84 5.89 4.12 -17.16
N ARG A 85 6.36 4.73 -16.07
CA ARG A 85 5.49 5.55 -15.24
C ARG A 85 5.29 6.90 -15.92
N ILE A 86 4.20 7.04 -16.66
CA ILE A 86 3.76 8.34 -17.13
C ILE A 86 3.26 9.08 -15.89
N LEU A 87 4.13 9.91 -15.31
CA LEU A 87 3.70 10.84 -14.26
C LEU A 87 2.60 11.73 -14.85
N PRO A 88 1.46 11.93 -14.16
CA PRO A 88 0.48 12.90 -14.61
C PRO A 88 1.18 14.26 -14.73
N THR A 89 1.07 14.87 -15.92
CA THR A 89 1.55 16.24 -16.15
C THR A 89 0.79 17.22 -15.23
N PRO A 90 1.46 18.27 -14.73
CA PRO A 90 0.86 19.25 -13.82
C PRO A 90 -0.36 19.96 -14.42
#